data_AF-A0A524IJB0-F1
#
_entry.id   AF-A0A524IJB0-F1
#
_cell.length_a   1.000
_cell.length_b   1.000
_cell.length_c   1.000
_cell.angle_alpha   90.00
_cell.angle_beta   90.00
_cell.angle_gamma   90.00
#
_symmetry.space_group_name_H-M   'P 1'
#
loop_
_entity.id
_entity.type
_entity.pdbx_description
1 polymer ?
#
loop_
_entity_poly.entity_id
_entity_poly.type
_entity_poly.pdbx_seq_one_letter_code
_entity_poly.pdbx_strand_id
1 'polypeptide(L)'
;MKKPYIIILLLLAGVLFSGCGNISMNNTGNVPVVTAAKSIVPNISETDATKVDFTFEESEKSFQTAMAPRIQVKPEDVVLQVINTNLDIDTADEQIMLLKKRDDPQGSIRVAVVDFDTVRNTYKLSWEAETQAVNMRSFNINLEDVVGDHNLELVCSGTNKDREQTLDVFRKTQGPTGIGMYYEPILSLHSDGTIEIERQDRSQAYNLGQKNGISFLIISNSHDEESENLLDMVRTEYFWSYQTGVYTKGTVEKIPGKKVEEQQLQKLFVSGESAFEEFVDGIWYKLDPKNTDTLVILDTNKKTINFYQKDIQEVYRWISSYKTRLPNVLYINGKNDLVPFINIFLSIEVLSVNSISISISEGEFSAMTGNQWNGLYYKLAASSPDKVIGSSVQEIKTVQKSIDGRYEASDGKVLQFSYPSFVLEEKGTIKNGGYALSMLNVPVLEMKVIDETGLVKEIRSYSYSLTKGEETGNVSLVLQQGTITVAGFQKGTDDPVVYEQKNDVQNPL
;
A
#
# COMPACT_ATOMS: atom_id res chain seq x y z
N MET A 1 46.78 29.70 25.96
CA MET A 1 47.30 31.00 25.51
C MET A 1 46.49 31.48 24.31
N LYS A 2 45.93 32.69 24.44
CA LYS A 2 45.51 33.70 23.44
C LYS A 2 44.92 33.28 22.07
N LYS A 3 43.66 33.71 21.90
CA LYS A 3 42.81 33.91 20.70
C LYS A 3 43.42 34.97 19.70
N PRO A 4 42.65 35.57 18.75
CA PRO A 4 42.05 35.15 17.47
C PRO A 4 42.39 36.20 16.35
N TYR A 5 41.70 36.25 15.19
CA TYR A 5 41.30 37.42 14.35
C TYR A 5 40.74 36.86 13.01
N ILE A 6 39.44 36.97 12.62
CA ILE A 6 38.65 38.14 12.13
C ILE A 6 39.40 38.85 10.98
N ILE A 7 38.88 38.91 9.74
CA ILE A 7 38.10 40.06 9.21
C ILE A 7 37.51 39.75 7.82
N ILE A 8 36.27 40.23 7.67
CA ILE A 8 35.38 40.40 6.51
C ILE A 8 35.86 41.55 5.60
N LEU A 9 35.70 41.49 4.26
CA LEU A 9 35.34 42.69 3.48
C LEU A 9 34.83 42.45 2.03
N LEU A 10 33.63 43.03 1.80
CA LEU A 10 32.99 43.67 0.63
C LEU A 10 33.34 43.30 -0.84
N LEU A 11 32.38 43.05 -1.75
CA LEU A 11 31.28 43.89 -2.31
C LEU A 11 31.75 44.89 -3.38
N LEU A 12 31.05 44.85 -4.53
CA LEU A 12 30.89 45.81 -5.66
C LEU A 12 31.36 45.23 -7.01
N ALA A 13 30.82 45.57 -8.18
CA ALA A 13 29.55 46.12 -8.65
C ALA A 13 29.73 46.31 -10.17
N GLY A 14 28.64 46.20 -10.93
CA GLY A 14 28.47 46.97 -12.17
C GLY A 14 29.03 46.40 -13.47
N VAL A 15 28.14 45.88 -14.32
CA VAL A 15 28.00 46.39 -15.69
C VAL A 15 26.50 46.50 -16.00
N LEU A 16 26.09 47.72 -16.32
CA LEU A 16 24.76 48.16 -16.75
C LEU A 16 24.90 48.76 -18.16
N PHE A 17 23.78 48.79 -18.89
CA PHE A 17 23.46 49.65 -20.05
C PHE A 17 24.15 49.31 -21.40
N SER A 18 23.53 49.40 -22.59
CA SER A 18 22.33 50.09 -23.07
C SER A 18 21.93 49.59 -24.47
N GLY A 19 20.67 49.78 -24.87
CA GLY A 19 20.23 49.66 -26.27
C GLY A 19 18.74 49.90 -26.52
N CYS A 20 18.25 51.12 -26.27
CA CYS A 20 16.91 51.60 -26.62
C CYS A 20 16.83 52.16 -28.06
N GLY A 21 15.63 52.09 -28.65
CA GLY A 21 15.13 52.94 -29.75
C GLY A 21 14.02 52.21 -30.53
N ASN A 22 12.81 52.72 -30.77
CA ASN A 22 12.30 54.08 -30.75
C ASN A 22 10.76 54.11 -30.58
N ILE A 23 10.28 55.26 -30.10
CA ILE A 23 8.91 55.63 -29.72
C ILE A 23 8.13 56.24 -30.90
N SER A 24 6.81 56.02 -30.97
CA SER A 24 5.85 57.04 -31.43
C SER A 24 4.45 56.81 -30.82
N MET A 25 3.87 57.88 -30.27
CA MET A 25 2.65 57.95 -29.46
C MET A 25 1.39 58.26 -30.31
N ASN A 26 0.21 57.74 -29.92
CA ASN A 26 -0.88 58.53 -29.29
C ASN A 26 -2.25 57.83 -29.27
N ASN A 27 -2.79 57.74 -28.05
CA ASN A 27 -4.18 57.76 -27.57
C ASN A 27 -5.36 57.62 -28.56
N THR A 28 -6.24 56.65 -28.27
CA THR A 28 -7.64 56.89 -27.83
C THR A 28 -8.26 55.58 -27.33
N GLY A 29 -9.03 55.65 -26.25
CA GLY A 29 -9.47 54.49 -25.47
C GLY A 29 -10.54 53.62 -26.14
N ASN A 30 -10.43 52.32 -25.96
CA ASN A 30 -11.46 51.43 -25.40
C ASN A 30 -10.94 50.00 -25.37
N VAL A 31 -11.33 49.28 -24.31
CA VAL A 31 -10.93 47.92 -23.91
C VAL A 31 -10.96 46.93 -25.09
N PRO A 32 -9.88 46.15 -25.36
CA PRO A 32 -9.94 45.14 -26.41
C PRO A 32 -10.45 43.80 -25.88
N VAL A 33 -11.66 43.45 -26.31
CA VAL A 33 -12.07 42.06 -26.52
C VAL A 33 -11.29 41.56 -27.75
N VAL A 34 -10.29 40.70 -27.54
CA VAL A 34 -9.52 40.14 -28.66
C VAL A 34 -10.37 39.08 -29.34
N THR A 35 -10.97 39.52 -30.44
CA THR A 35 -11.62 38.75 -31.48
C THR A 35 -10.53 38.19 -32.40
N ALA A 36 -10.76 36.99 -32.92
CA ALA A 36 -9.82 36.18 -33.70
C ALA A 36 -9.06 36.92 -34.82
N ALA A 37 -7.76 36.64 -34.94
CA ALA A 37 -6.97 37.04 -36.10
C ALA A 37 -7.22 36.10 -37.29
N LYS A 38 -7.52 36.71 -38.43
CA LYS A 38 -7.87 36.13 -39.72
C LYS A 38 -6.63 35.51 -40.40
N SER A 39 -6.75 34.25 -40.80
CA SER A 39 -5.77 33.47 -41.54
C SER A 39 -5.57 34.01 -42.98
N ILE A 40 -4.32 34.04 -43.44
CA ILE A 40 -3.96 34.19 -44.86
C ILE A 40 -3.76 32.79 -45.42
N VAL A 41 -4.65 32.38 -46.32
CA VAL A 41 -4.65 31.06 -46.96
C VAL A 41 -3.84 31.12 -48.26
N PRO A 42 -2.81 30.28 -48.46
CA PRO A 42 -2.34 29.95 -49.80
C PRO A 42 -3.30 28.94 -50.43
N ASN A 43 -3.81 29.32 -51.60
CA ASN A 43 -4.79 28.61 -52.39
C ASN A 43 -4.28 27.23 -52.82
N ILE A 44 -5.03 26.18 -52.50
CA ILE A 44 -4.77 24.80 -52.91
C ILE A 44 -5.57 24.56 -54.20
N SER A 45 -4.92 24.10 -55.27
CA SER A 45 -5.63 23.53 -56.41
C SER A 45 -5.81 22.02 -56.19
N GLU A 46 -7.04 21.70 -55.76
CA GLU A 46 -7.88 20.54 -56.07
C GLU A 46 -7.19 19.25 -56.57
N THR A 47 -7.14 18.22 -55.73
CA THR A 47 -7.78 16.92 -56.02
C THR A 47 -7.94 16.08 -54.72
N ASP A 48 -9.09 15.42 -54.60
CA ASP A 48 -9.50 14.37 -53.66
C ASP A 48 -9.75 14.71 -52.18
N ALA A 49 -10.90 15.35 -51.94
CA ALA A 49 -11.55 15.41 -50.64
C ALA A 49 -12.50 14.20 -50.46
N THR A 50 -12.14 13.29 -49.55
CA THR A 50 -13.12 12.41 -48.88
C THR A 50 -13.12 12.72 -47.39
N LYS A 51 -14.32 12.95 -46.86
CA LYS A 51 -14.65 13.43 -45.51
C LYS A 51 -13.92 12.64 -44.41
N VAL A 52 -13.23 13.34 -43.51
CA VAL A 52 -12.81 12.82 -42.20
C VAL A 52 -13.76 13.40 -41.16
N ASP A 53 -14.51 12.49 -40.54
CA ASP A 53 -15.34 12.72 -39.35
C ASP A 53 -14.44 12.57 -38.13
N PHE A 54 -14.40 13.58 -37.24
CA PHE A 54 -13.58 13.52 -36.02
C PHE A 54 -14.41 12.91 -34.89
N THR A 55 -14.38 11.59 -34.79
CA THR A 55 -14.75 10.86 -33.57
C THR A 55 -13.55 10.82 -32.63
N PHE A 56 -13.67 11.49 -31.48
CA PHE A 56 -12.80 11.28 -30.31
C PHE A 56 -13.16 9.94 -29.64
N GLU A 57 -12.72 8.83 -30.23
CA GLU A 57 -12.70 7.49 -29.63
C GLU A 57 -11.47 6.71 -30.14
N GLU A 58 -10.25 7.13 -29.81
CA GLU A 58 -9.07 6.29 -30.07
C GLU A 58 -7.87 6.67 -29.18
N SER A 59 -8.02 6.57 -27.86
CA SER A 59 -6.88 6.58 -26.94
C SER A 59 -6.97 5.55 -25.80
N GLU A 60 -7.91 4.60 -25.88
CA GLU A 60 -8.00 3.46 -24.95
C GLU A 60 -7.72 2.09 -25.62
N LYS A 61 -7.17 2.08 -26.84
CA LYS A 61 -6.91 0.86 -27.62
C LYS A 61 -5.44 0.42 -27.73
N SER A 62 -4.52 0.99 -26.95
CA SER A 62 -3.11 0.54 -26.95
C SER A 62 -2.72 -0.39 -25.80
N PHE A 63 -3.60 -0.62 -24.80
CA PHE A 63 -3.30 -1.50 -23.65
C PHE A 63 -4.02 -2.87 -23.68
N GLN A 64 -4.68 -3.22 -24.78
CA GLN A 64 -5.23 -4.57 -25.01
C GLN A 64 -4.92 -5.09 -26.42
N THR A 65 -3.65 -5.08 -26.82
CA THR A 65 -3.23 -6.01 -27.87
C THR A 65 -2.82 -7.30 -27.16
N ALA A 66 -3.64 -8.35 -27.30
CA ALA A 66 -3.26 -9.69 -26.89
C ALA A 66 -1.92 -10.04 -27.56
N MET A 67 -0.85 -10.13 -26.75
CA MET A 67 0.50 -10.32 -27.28
C MET A 67 0.71 -11.78 -27.64
N ALA A 68 0.36 -12.12 -28.88
CA ALA A 68 0.80 -13.37 -29.46
C ALA A 68 2.34 -13.42 -29.52
N PRO A 69 2.93 -14.61 -29.37
CA PRO A 69 4.35 -14.84 -29.64
C PRO A 69 4.75 -14.30 -31.01
N ARG A 70 5.86 -13.57 -31.08
CA ARG A 70 6.44 -13.06 -32.33
C ARG A 70 7.19 -14.13 -33.13
N ILE A 71 7.43 -15.29 -32.51
CA ILE A 71 8.00 -16.48 -33.13
C ILE A 71 7.03 -17.64 -33.08
N GLN A 72 7.22 -18.61 -33.98
CA GLN A 72 6.47 -19.87 -33.91
C GLN A 72 6.88 -20.66 -32.66
N VAL A 73 5.92 -20.87 -31.77
CA VAL A 73 6.13 -21.67 -30.55
C VAL A 73 6.08 -23.15 -30.90
N LYS A 74 6.97 -23.93 -30.28
CA LYS A 74 7.05 -25.38 -30.49
C LYS A 74 5.70 -26.03 -30.15
N PRO A 75 5.20 -27.02 -30.92
CA PRO A 75 3.89 -27.64 -30.68
C PRO A 75 3.73 -28.26 -29.28
N GLU A 76 4.82 -28.74 -28.70
CA GLU A 76 4.89 -29.30 -27.36
C GLU A 76 4.90 -28.25 -26.24
N ASP A 77 4.96 -26.96 -26.57
CA ASP A 77 5.00 -25.86 -25.61
C ASP A 77 3.63 -25.13 -25.57
N VAL A 78 3.32 -24.60 -24.39
CA VAL A 78 2.17 -23.75 -24.10
C VAL A 78 2.72 -22.42 -23.59
N VAL A 79 2.28 -21.33 -24.20
CA VAL A 79 2.63 -19.98 -23.78
C VAL A 79 1.70 -19.58 -22.66
N LEU A 80 2.28 -19.28 -21.51
CA LEU A 80 1.56 -18.84 -20.33
C LEU A 80 1.40 -17.32 -20.31
N GLN A 81 2.44 -16.60 -20.71
CA GLN A 81 2.48 -15.14 -20.74
C GLN A 81 3.55 -14.66 -21.72
N VAL A 82 3.35 -13.45 -22.24
CA VAL A 82 4.27 -12.76 -23.13
C VAL A 82 4.43 -11.34 -22.63
N ILE A 83 5.66 -10.84 -22.55
CA ILE A 83 6.03 -9.50 -22.09
C ILE A 83 6.95 -8.89 -23.13
N ASN A 84 6.65 -7.68 -23.60
CA ASN A 84 7.42 -6.97 -24.62
C ASN A 84 8.12 -5.86 -23.87
N THR A 85 9.43 -5.78 -24.02
CA THR A 85 10.25 -4.83 -23.29
C THR A 85 11.56 -4.67 -24.02
N ASN A 86 12.13 -3.47 -23.97
CA ASN A 86 13.44 -3.22 -24.53
C ASN A 86 14.50 -3.70 -23.52
N LEU A 87 15.17 -4.79 -23.87
CA LEU A 87 16.23 -5.44 -23.11
C LEU A 87 17.62 -4.99 -23.60
N ASP A 88 17.70 -4.22 -24.68
CA ASP A 88 18.94 -3.63 -25.17
C ASP A 88 18.83 -2.13 -25.50
N ILE A 89 19.62 -1.65 -26.45
CA ILE A 89 19.74 -0.21 -26.78
C ILE A 89 19.13 0.05 -28.17
N ASP A 90 18.64 -0.98 -28.84
CA ASP A 90 18.05 -0.86 -30.15
C ASP A 90 16.59 -0.37 -30.07
N THR A 91 16.00 -0.14 -31.24
CA THR A 91 14.66 0.45 -31.37
C THR A 91 13.52 -0.58 -31.35
N ALA A 92 13.84 -1.86 -31.45
CA ALA A 92 12.89 -2.94 -31.45
C ALA A 92 12.71 -3.46 -30.02
N ASP A 93 11.48 -3.74 -29.61
CA ASP A 93 11.28 -4.41 -28.33
C ASP A 93 11.62 -5.89 -28.45
N GLU A 94 12.27 -6.44 -27.44
CA GLU A 94 12.36 -7.89 -27.22
C GLU A 94 11.06 -8.43 -26.66
N GLN A 95 10.96 -9.76 -26.67
CA GLN A 95 9.84 -10.46 -26.08
C GLN A 95 10.31 -11.54 -25.10
N ILE A 96 9.93 -11.39 -23.83
CA ILE A 96 10.05 -12.42 -22.81
C ILE A 96 8.80 -13.30 -22.87
N MET A 97 8.97 -14.61 -23.00
CA MET A 97 7.90 -15.59 -23.03
C MET A 97 8.02 -16.54 -21.84
N LEU A 98 6.90 -16.76 -21.17
CA LEU A 98 6.77 -17.82 -20.18
C LEU A 98 6.17 -19.05 -20.83
N LEU A 99 6.89 -20.17 -20.78
CA LEU A 99 6.57 -21.40 -21.49
C LEU A 99 6.40 -22.56 -20.51
N LYS A 100 5.51 -23.48 -20.85
CA LYS A 100 5.36 -24.76 -20.16
C LYS A 100 5.19 -25.89 -21.15
N LYS A 101 5.63 -27.10 -20.82
CA LYS A 101 5.38 -28.27 -21.67
C LYS A 101 3.90 -28.62 -21.62
N ARG A 102 3.30 -28.84 -22.79
CA ARG A 102 1.89 -29.21 -22.94
C ARG A 102 1.56 -30.52 -22.24
N ASP A 103 2.49 -31.48 -22.33
CA ASP A 103 2.34 -32.82 -21.77
C ASP A 103 2.77 -32.91 -20.30
N ASP A 104 3.34 -31.83 -19.74
CA ASP A 104 3.66 -31.71 -18.32
C ASP A 104 3.14 -30.40 -17.72
N PRO A 105 1.82 -30.30 -17.44
CA PRO A 105 1.21 -29.16 -16.76
C PRO A 105 1.72 -28.95 -15.33
N GLN A 106 2.47 -29.91 -14.75
CA GLN A 106 3.13 -29.80 -13.45
C GLN A 106 4.63 -29.55 -13.58
N GLY A 107 5.15 -29.38 -14.80
CA GLY A 107 6.56 -29.09 -15.06
C GLY A 107 6.98 -27.70 -14.59
N SER A 108 8.28 -27.45 -14.64
CA SER A 108 8.83 -26.11 -14.39
C SER A 108 8.38 -25.11 -15.46
N ILE A 109 8.23 -23.86 -15.03
CA ILE A 109 8.02 -22.72 -15.92
C ILE A 109 9.37 -22.40 -16.55
N ARG A 110 9.38 -22.27 -17.88
CA ARG A 110 10.55 -21.85 -18.65
C ARG A 110 10.42 -20.38 -19.01
N VAL A 111 11.53 -19.66 -18.93
CA VAL A 111 11.64 -18.28 -19.39
C VAL A 111 12.43 -18.30 -20.68
N ALA A 112 11.87 -17.71 -21.72
CA ALA A 112 12.49 -17.58 -23.02
C ALA A 112 12.59 -16.11 -23.40
N VAL A 113 13.72 -15.70 -23.96
CA VAL A 113 13.93 -14.35 -24.50
C VAL A 113 14.03 -14.44 -26.01
N VAL A 114 13.18 -13.67 -26.67
CA VAL A 114 13.10 -13.53 -28.12
C VAL A 114 13.68 -12.17 -28.49
N ASP A 115 14.74 -12.22 -29.28
CA ASP A 115 15.53 -11.09 -29.73
C ASP A 115 15.19 -10.72 -31.18
N PHE A 116 15.28 -9.44 -31.52
CA PHE A 116 15.10 -8.98 -32.89
C PHE A 116 16.44 -8.99 -33.65
N ASP A 117 16.60 -9.92 -34.59
CA ASP A 117 17.79 -9.97 -35.42
C ASP A 117 17.72 -8.88 -36.50
N THR A 118 18.35 -7.73 -36.25
CA THR A 118 18.38 -6.58 -37.18
C THR A 118 19.02 -6.90 -38.53
N VAL A 119 19.92 -7.89 -38.60
CA VAL A 119 20.56 -8.32 -39.86
C VAL A 119 19.58 -9.12 -40.71
N ARG A 120 18.81 -10.01 -40.09
CA ARG A 120 17.82 -10.85 -40.77
C ARG A 120 16.42 -10.25 -40.80
N ASN A 121 16.21 -9.12 -40.12
CA ASN A 121 14.94 -8.41 -39.96
C ASN A 121 13.81 -9.35 -39.47
N THR A 122 14.11 -10.19 -38.47
CA THR A 122 13.17 -11.20 -37.94
C THR A 122 13.41 -11.46 -36.45
N TYR A 123 12.35 -11.82 -35.73
CA TYR A 123 12.45 -12.31 -34.36
C TYR A 123 13.01 -13.72 -34.31
N LYS A 124 13.87 -14.00 -33.34
CA LYS A 124 14.43 -15.34 -33.07
C LYS A 124 14.48 -15.61 -31.57
N LEU A 125 14.36 -16.88 -31.20
CA LEU A 125 14.65 -17.31 -29.83
C LEU A 125 16.16 -17.12 -29.56
N SER A 126 16.50 -16.28 -28.59
CA SER A 126 17.89 -15.98 -28.25
C SER A 126 18.39 -16.77 -27.05
N TRP A 127 17.51 -16.96 -26.06
CA TRP A 127 17.85 -17.66 -24.83
C TRP A 127 16.61 -18.32 -24.24
N GLU A 128 16.80 -19.44 -23.53
CA GLU A 128 15.76 -20.18 -22.83
C GLU A 128 16.38 -20.85 -21.59
N ALA A 129 15.73 -20.76 -20.43
CA ALA A 129 16.10 -21.50 -19.23
C ALA A 129 14.88 -21.98 -18.44
N GLU A 130 15.08 -23.03 -17.66
CA GLU A 130 14.09 -23.52 -16.69
C GLU A 130 14.22 -22.74 -15.38
N THR A 131 13.09 -22.46 -14.74
CA THR A 131 13.03 -21.94 -13.36
C THR A 131 12.71 -23.07 -12.39
N GLN A 132 12.92 -22.86 -11.10
CA GLN A 132 12.46 -23.79 -10.07
C GLN A 132 10.94 -23.70 -9.86
N ALA A 133 10.30 -22.62 -10.31
CA ALA A 133 8.88 -22.40 -10.15
C ALA A 133 8.04 -23.26 -11.11
N VAL A 134 6.91 -23.74 -10.62
CA VAL A 134 5.99 -24.62 -11.35
C VAL A 134 4.58 -24.01 -11.45
N ASN A 135 4.18 -23.22 -10.46
CA ASN A 135 2.83 -22.67 -10.36
C ASN A 135 2.75 -21.26 -10.99
N MET A 136 2.02 -21.16 -12.11
CA MET A 136 1.83 -19.91 -12.85
C MET A 136 1.08 -18.84 -12.04
N ARG A 137 0.21 -19.22 -11.10
CA ARG A 137 -0.56 -18.25 -10.31
C ARG A 137 0.28 -17.48 -9.31
N SER A 138 1.40 -18.07 -8.88
CA SER A 138 2.36 -17.45 -7.98
C SER A 138 3.62 -16.97 -8.71
N PHE A 139 3.73 -17.21 -10.02
CA PHE A 139 4.93 -16.87 -10.77
C PHE A 139 4.93 -15.38 -11.09
N ASN A 140 6.05 -14.73 -10.78
CA ASN A 140 6.30 -13.35 -11.13
C ASN A 140 7.68 -13.23 -11.77
N ILE A 141 7.77 -12.36 -12.77
CA ILE A 141 9.03 -12.02 -13.43
C ILE A 141 9.14 -10.50 -13.46
N ASN A 142 10.25 -10.00 -12.94
CA ASN A 142 10.57 -8.57 -12.90
C ASN A 142 11.93 -8.33 -13.55
N LEU A 143 12.10 -7.17 -14.16
CA LEU A 143 13.38 -6.67 -14.64
C LEU A 143 13.93 -5.69 -13.61
N GLU A 144 15.03 -6.05 -12.96
CA GLU A 144 15.58 -5.24 -11.88
C GLU A 144 17.12 -5.33 -11.91
N ASP A 145 17.80 -4.20 -11.76
CA ASP A 145 19.24 -4.19 -11.51
C ASP A 145 19.46 -4.57 -10.05
N VAL A 146 19.70 -5.84 -9.74
CA VAL A 146 19.95 -6.31 -8.37
C VAL A 146 21.41 -6.13 -7.97
N VAL A 147 22.33 -6.08 -8.93
CA VAL A 147 23.77 -5.97 -8.71
C VAL A 147 24.24 -4.53 -8.46
N GLY A 148 23.54 -3.56 -9.03
CA GLY A 148 23.83 -2.14 -8.94
C GLY A 148 24.74 -1.61 -10.03
N ASP A 149 24.76 -2.22 -11.22
CA ASP A 149 25.63 -1.78 -12.32
C ASP A 149 24.91 -1.41 -13.62
N HIS A 150 23.64 -1.04 -13.50
CA HIS A 150 22.74 -0.58 -14.56
C HIS A 150 22.33 -1.66 -15.56
N ASN A 151 22.76 -2.91 -15.36
CA ASN A 151 22.24 -4.03 -16.12
C ASN A 151 20.98 -4.56 -15.44
N LEU A 152 19.92 -4.77 -16.22
CA LEU A 152 18.70 -5.37 -15.70
C LEU A 152 18.83 -6.89 -15.71
N GLU A 153 18.60 -7.50 -14.55
CA GLU A 153 18.46 -8.94 -14.40
C GLU A 153 17.01 -9.39 -14.57
N LEU A 154 16.81 -10.61 -15.08
CA LEU A 154 15.54 -11.30 -15.03
C LEU A 154 15.39 -11.94 -13.64
N VAL A 155 14.55 -11.35 -12.81
CA VAL A 155 14.25 -11.84 -11.46
C VAL A 155 12.94 -12.61 -11.50
N CYS A 156 13.03 -13.94 -11.39
CA CYS A 156 11.90 -14.86 -11.46
C CYS A 156 11.59 -15.40 -10.06
N SER A 157 10.41 -15.12 -9.54
CA SER A 157 9.95 -15.64 -8.25
C SER A 157 8.70 -16.50 -8.42
N GLY A 158 8.52 -17.48 -7.54
CA GLY A 158 7.36 -18.37 -7.63
C GLY A 158 7.33 -19.45 -6.57
N THR A 159 6.63 -20.54 -6.86
CA THR A 159 6.59 -21.73 -5.99
C THR A 159 6.86 -23.00 -6.78
N ASN A 160 7.62 -23.92 -6.19
CA ASN A 160 7.95 -25.23 -6.79
C ASN A 160 6.85 -26.29 -6.51
N LYS A 161 7.11 -27.55 -6.89
CA LYS A 161 6.18 -28.69 -6.67
C LYS A 161 5.93 -28.95 -5.18
N ASP A 162 6.92 -28.70 -4.34
CA ASP A 162 6.85 -28.87 -2.90
C ASP A 162 6.21 -27.66 -2.19
N ARG A 163 5.77 -26.64 -2.95
CA ARG A 163 5.23 -25.36 -2.46
C ARG A 163 6.22 -24.54 -1.64
N GLU A 164 7.51 -24.72 -1.89
CA GLU A 164 8.59 -23.87 -1.40
C GLU A 164 8.67 -22.62 -2.27
N GLN A 165 9.06 -21.49 -1.67
CA GLN A 165 9.29 -20.26 -2.43
C GLN A 165 10.57 -20.42 -3.24
N THR A 166 10.54 -20.00 -4.50
CA THR A 166 11.70 -20.06 -5.40
C THR A 166 12.09 -18.67 -5.86
N LEU A 167 13.40 -18.45 -6.03
CA LEU A 167 13.96 -17.26 -6.64
C LEU A 167 15.08 -17.67 -7.60
N ASP A 168 14.87 -17.40 -8.89
CA ASP A 168 15.86 -17.56 -9.94
C ASP A 168 16.22 -16.18 -10.51
N VAL A 169 17.50 -15.84 -10.54
CA VAL A 169 17.98 -14.58 -11.09
C VAL A 169 18.92 -14.86 -12.25
N PHE A 170 18.59 -14.34 -13.42
CA PHE A 170 19.39 -14.48 -14.62
C PHE A 170 19.94 -13.13 -15.06
N ARG A 171 21.24 -13.09 -15.33
CA ARG A 171 21.95 -11.87 -15.70
C ARG A 171 22.38 -11.89 -17.15
N LYS A 172 22.15 -10.79 -17.84
CA LYS A 172 22.57 -10.61 -19.23
C LYS A 172 24.08 -10.71 -19.34
N THR A 173 24.55 -11.51 -20.28
CA THR A 173 25.98 -11.71 -20.56
C THR A 173 26.19 -12.02 -22.05
N GLN A 174 27.44 -12.14 -22.47
CA GLN A 174 27.76 -12.50 -23.85
C GLN A 174 27.51 -13.99 -24.08
N GLY A 175 26.74 -14.32 -25.11
CA GLY A 175 26.48 -15.72 -25.44
C GLY A 175 27.74 -16.47 -25.90
N PRO A 176 27.76 -17.81 -25.84
CA PRO A 176 28.91 -18.62 -26.26
C PRO A 176 29.34 -18.40 -27.72
N THR A 177 28.41 -17.98 -28.58
CA THR A 177 28.63 -17.64 -29.99
C THR A 177 28.99 -16.17 -30.20
N GLY A 178 28.93 -15.34 -29.15
CA GLY A 178 29.14 -13.89 -29.19
C GLY A 178 28.04 -13.09 -29.92
N ILE A 179 26.96 -13.74 -30.34
CA ILE A 179 25.90 -13.14 -31.16
C ILE A 179 24.54 -13.37 -30.49
N GLY A 180 23.79 -12.29 -30.28
CA GLY A 180 22.46 -12.31 -29.68
C GLY A 180 22.48 -12.17 -28.15
N MET A 181 21.31 -11.91 -27.58
CA MET A 181 21.15 -11.82 -26.12
C MET A 181 21.28 -13.18 -25.45
N TYR A 182 22.02 -13.22 -24.36
CA TYR A 182 22.22 -14.41 -23.57
C TYR A 182 22.19 -14.06 -22.09
N TYR A 183 21.75 -15.01 -21.28
CA TYR A 183 21.68 -14.85 -19.84
C TYR A 183 22.32 -16.03 -19.13
N GLU A 184 22.98 -15.76 -18.00
CA GLU A 184 23.52 -16.78 -17.10
C GLU A 184 22.78 -16.76 -15.76
N PRO A 185 22.53 -17.93 -15.16
CA PRO A 185 21.96 -17.98 -13.81
C PRO A 185 22.99 -17.48 -12.81
N ILE A 186 22.65 -16.41 -12.09
CA ILE A 186 23.51 -15.82 -11.06
C ILE A 186 23.05 -16.12 -9.63
N LEU A 187 21.81 -16.59 -9.51
CA LEU A 187 21.23 -17.14 -8.28
C LEU A 187 20.11 -18.10 -8.65
N SER A 188 20.01 -19.21 -7.93
CA SER A 188 18.85 -20.11 -7.99
C SER A 188 18.66 -20.70 -6.60
N LEU A 189 17.58 -20.30 -5.93
CA LEU A 189 17.25 -20.69 -4.55
C LEU A 189 15.83 -21.24 -4.49
N HIS A 190 15.65 -22.19 -3.60
CA HIS A 190 14.36 -22.49 -2.99
C HIS A 190 14.50 -22.38 -1.48
N SER A 191 13.42 -21.99 -0.83
CA SER A 191 13.33 -22.01 0.62
C SER A 191 11.94 -22.50 1.00
N ASP A 192 11.89 -23.38 1.98
CA ASP A 192 10.61 -23.78 2.56
C ASP A 192 9.98 -22.65 3.37
N GLY A 193 10.70 -21.56 3.65
CA GLY A 193 10.20 -20.29 4.18
C GLY A 193 10.17 -19.14 3.16
N THR A 194 10.56 -17.94 3.56
CA THR A 194 10.50 -16.74 2.71
C THR A 194 11.83 -16.48 1.99
N ILE A 195 11.77 -15.91 0.79
CA ILE A 195 12.92 -15.34 0.07
C ILE A 195 12.62 -13.87 -0.24
N GLU A 196 13.48 -12.98 0.23
CA GLU A 196 13.33 -11.53 0.08
C GLU A 196 14.58 -10.91 -0.54
N ILE A 197 14.37 -9.92 -1.41
CA ILE A 197 15.43 -9.05 -1.93
C ILE A 197 15.36 -7.74 -1.16
N GLU A 198 16.35 -7.45 -0.33
CA GLU A 198 16.46 -6.23 0.46
C GLU A 198 16.92 -5.07 -0.43
N ARG A 199 15.92 -4.40 -1.01
CA ARG A 199 16.11 -3.22 -1.87
C ARG A 199 16.52 -2.03 -1.03
N GLN A 200 17.52 -1.31 -1.50
CA GLN A 200 18.06 -0.14 -0.83
C GLN A 200 18.14 1.03 -1.81
N ASP A 201 17.84 2.24 -1.33
CA ASP A 201 17.94 3.45 -2.14
C ASP A 201 19.37 3.64 -2.65
N ARG A 202 19.50 3.76 -3.96
CA ARG A 202 20.79 4.04 -4.60
C ARG A 202 21.06 5.54 -4.67
N SER A 203 22.33 5.89 -4.68
CA SER A 203 22.77 7.29 -4.68
C SER A 203 22.32 8.05 -5.95
N GLN A 204 22.22 9.38 -5.86
CA GLN A 204 21.93 10.24 -7.03
C GLN A 204 22.97 10.05 -8.16
N ALA A 205 24.23 9.80 -7.83
CA ALA A 205 25.27 9.51 -8.81
C ALA A 205 25.00 8.20 -9.58
N TYR A 206 24.38 7.21 -8.94
CA TYR A 206 23.92 6.01 -9.62
C TYR A 206 22.75 6.35 -10.55
N ASN A 207 21.70 7.02 -10.06
CA ASN A 207 20.52 7.36 -10.89
C ASN A 207 20.87 8.19 -12.14
N LEU A 208 21.96 8.97 -12.09
CA LEU A 208 22.48 9.75 -13.22
C LEU A 208 23.43 8.94 -14.14
N GLY A 209 23.60 7.64 -13.92
CA GLY A 209 24.51 6.76 -14.67
C GLY A 209 25.99 7.06 -14.47
N GLN A 210 26.36 7.80 -13.42
CA GLN A 210 27.74 8.25 -13.20
C GLN A 210 28.57 7.24 -12.39
N LYS A 211 27.93 6.38 -11.61
CA LYS A 211 28.59 5.37 -10.77
C LYS A 211 27.72 4.13 -10.61
N ASN A 212 28.35 2.98 -10.35
CA ASN A 212 27.66 1.80 -9.84
C ASN A 212 27.14 2.06 -8.42
N GLY A 213 26.00 1.43 -8.12
CA GLY A 213 25.30 1.45 -6.85
C GLY A 213 25.72 0.27 -5.97
N ILE A 214 25.01 0.13 -4.87
CA ILE A 214 25.12 -1.05 -4.00
C ILE A 214 24.31 -2.21 -4.59
N SER A 215 24.85 -3.42 -4.47
CA SER A 215 24.11 -4.65 -4.76
C SER A 215 23.11 -4.92 -3.66
N PHE A 216 21.92 -5.40 -4.00
CA PHE A 216 20.91 -5.77 -3.04
C PHE A 216 21.26 -7.09 -2.36
N LEU A 217 20.92 -7.17 -1.07
CA LEU A 217 21.08 -8.38 -0.25
C LEU A 217 19.89 -9.29 -0.51
N ILE A 218 20.14 -10.58 -0.66
CA ILE A 218 19.06 -11.57 -0.80
C ILE A 218 19.03 -12.40 0.48
N ILE A 219 17.87 -12.52 1.11
CA ILE A 219 17.68 -13.20 2.38
C ILE A 219 16.73 -14.36 2.17
N SER A 220 17.11 -15.56 2.59
CA SER A 220 16.21 -16.71 2.68
C SER A 220 16.01 -17.10 4.14
N ASN A 221 14.76 -17.17 4.58
CA ASN A 221 14.39 -17.78 5.85
C ASN A 221 13.86 -19.18 5.56
N SER A 222 14.34 -20.19 6.27
CA SER A 222 13.89 -21.58 6.19
C SER A 222 13.65 -22.14 7.58
N HIS A 223 12.95 -23.25 7.68
CA HIS A 223 12.88 -23.99 8.95
C HIS A 223 14.26 -24.53 9.36
N ASP A 224 14.57 -24.56 10.66
CA ASP A 224 15.75 -25.24 11.20
C ASP A 224 15.50 -26.74 11.31
N GLU A 225 15.90 -27.49 10.28
CA GLU A 225 15.77 -28.95 10.25
C GLU A 225 16.51 -29.66 11.40
N GLU A 226 17.48 -28.98 12.03
CA GLU A 226 18.23 -29.53 13.17
C GLU A 226 17.53 -29.29 14.51
N SER A 227 16.46 -28.49 14.54
CA SER A 227 15.70 -28.21 15.76
C SER A 227 14.50 -29.15 15.91
N GLU A 228 14.27 -29.61 17.15
CA GLU A 228 13.03 -30.31 17.50
C GLU A 228 11.81 -29.36 17.51
N ASN A 229 12.04 -28.04 17.49
CA ASN A 229 11.00 -27.03 17.49
C ASN A 229 10.67 -26.60 16.05
N LEU A 230 9.45 -26.91 15.62
CA LEU A 230 8.92 -26.59 14.28
C LEU A 230 8.86 -25.09 13.95
N LEU A 231 9.05 -24.22 14.94
CA LEU A 231 9.08 -22.76 14.78
C LEU A 231 10.48 -22.18 14.74
N ASP A 232 11.51 -23.01 14.96
CA ASP A 232 12.87 -22.54 14.82
C ASP A 232 13.18 -22.32 13.33
N MET A 233 13.80 -21.18 13.03
CA MET A 233 14.11 -20.77 11.67
C MET A 233 15.60 -20.51 11.51
N VAL A 234 16.06 -20.65 10.26
CA VAL A 234 17.40 -20.30 9.82
C VAL A 234 17.30 -19.18 8.81
N ARG A 235 17.84 -18.01 9.16
CA ARG A 235 18.02 -16.87 8.26
C ARG A 235 19.37 -17.01 7.56
N THR A 236 19.37 -17.08 6.24
CA THR A 236 20.57 -17.10 5.41
C THR A 236 20.63 -15.87 4.52
N GLU A 237 21.76 -15.16 4.55
CA GLU A 237 22.02 -13.98 3.74
C GLU A 237 22.92 -14.33 2.54
N TYR A 238 22.63 -13.77 1.37
CA TYR A 238 23.38 -13.96 0.13
C TYR A 238 23.87 -12.64 -0.42
N PHE A 239 25.19 -12.53 -0.60
CA PHE A 239 25.85 -11.33 -1.09
C PHE A 239 26.36 -11.52 -2.52
N TRP A 240 26.24 -10.48 -3.33
CA TRP A 240 26.83 -10.47 -4.67
C TRP A 240 28.36 -10.51 -4.59
N SER A 241 28.97 -11.44 -5.34
CA SER A 241 30.43 -11.53 -5.47
C SER A 241 30.88 -11.15 -6.88
N TYR A 242 31.53 -10.00 -7.00
CA TYR A 242 32.10 -9.51 -8.27
C TYR A 242 33.20 -10.42 -8.84
N GLN A 243 33.85 -11.23 -8.00
CA GLN A 243 34.91 -12.14 -8.45
C GLN A 243 34.35 -13.39 -9.13
N THR A 244 33.22 -13.89 -8.63
CA THR A 244 32.60 -15.13 -9.12
C THR A 244 31.44 -14.86 -10.06
N GLY A 245 30.94 -13.62 -10.13
CA GLY A 245 29.80 -13.26 -10.97
C GLY A 245 28.49 -13.91 -10.54
N VAL A 246 28.39 -14.33 -9.29
CA VAL A 246 27.20 -15.00 -8.72
C VAL A 246 26.96 -14.54 -7.29
N TYR A 247 25.73 -14.69 -6.81
CA TYR A 247 25.41 -14.52 -5.40
C TYR A 247 25.96 -15.68 -4.58
N THR A 248 26.58 -15.35 -3.45
CA THR A 248 27.27 -16.31 -2.58
C THR A 248 26.66 -16.33 -1.19
N LYS A 249 26.53 -17.53 -0.61
CA LYS A 249 26.02 -17.73 0.74
C LYS A 249 26.93 -17.07 1.76
N GLY A 250 26.33 -16.26 2.61
CA GLY A 250 26.96 -15.43 3.61
C GLY A 250 26.61 -15.82 5.03
N THR A 251 26.06 -14.88 5.79
CA THR A 251 25.67 -15.06 7.19
C THR A 251 24.54 -16.09 7.33
N VAL A 252 24.62 -16.94 8.37
CA VAL A 252 23.56 -17.86 8.77
C VAL A 252 23.24 -17.65 10.25
N GLU A 253 21.99 -17.32 10.57
CA GLU A 253 21.51 -17.03 11.93
C GLU A 253 20.34 -17.96 12.30
N LYS A 254 20.33 -18.54 13.51
CA LYS A 254 19.23 -19.38 14.04
C LYS A 254 18.30 -18.58 14.94
N ILE A 255 16.99 -18.72 14.74
CA ILE A 255 15.92 -17.96 15.44
C ILE A 255 15.03 -18.94 16.21
N PRO A 256 14.97 -18.91 17.56
CA PRO A 256 14.22 -19.88 18.37
C PRO A 256 12.74 -19.52 18.63
N GLY A 257 11.82 -20.49 18.59
CA GLY A 257 10.39 -20.35 18.95
C GLY A 257 10.08 -20.67 20.43
N LYS A 258 9.09 -20.02 21.08
CA LYS A 258 8.78 -20.20 22.52
C LYS A 258 7.35 -20.71 22.84
N LYS A 259 7.23 -21.47 23.95
CA LYS A 259 6.35 -22.64 24.15
C LYS A 259 4.86 -22.51 24.57
N VAL A 260 4.25 -21.32 24.64
CA VAL A 260 2.81 -21.19 25.06
C VAL A 260 1.94 -20.52 24.01
N GLU A 261 2.51 -19.67 23.16
CA GLU A 261 1.92 -19.26 21.88
C GLU A 261 1.85 -20.43 20.87
N GLU A 262 2.74 -21.40 21.06
CA GLU A 262 3.01 -22.52 20.17
C GLU A 262 1.79 -23.44 19.94
N GLN A 263 0.93 -23.68 20.93
CA GLN A 263 -0.25 -24.56 20.74
C GLN A 263 -1.36 -23.91 19.91
N GLN A 264 -1.57 -22.59 20.08
CA GLN A 264 -2.55 -21.83 19.30
C GLN A 264 -2.07 -21.65 17.86
N LEU A 265 -0.79 -21.35 17.69
CA LEU A 265 -0.15 -21.24 16.38
C LEU A 265 -0.09 -22.59 15.66
N GLN A 266 0.29 -23.69 16.34
CA GLN A 266 0.25 -25.03 15.76
C GLN A 266 -1.15 -25.40 15.24
N LYS A 267 -2.21 -25.09 16.00
CA LYS A 267 -3.58 -25.32 15.55
C LYS A 267 -3.91 -24.48 14.31
N LEU A 268 -3.53 -23.20 14.30
CA LEU A 268 -3.72 -22.31 13.16
C LEU A 268 -2.98 -22.84 11.92
N PHE A 269 -1.76 -23.31 12.11
CA PHE A 269 -0.84 -23.76 11.06
C PHE A 269 -1.32 -25.02 10.34
N VAL A 270 -1.94 -25.94 11.07
CA VAL A 270 -2.59 -27.13 10.52
C VAL A 270 -3.99 -26.82 9.96
N SER A 271 -4.57 -25.67 10.30
CA SER A 271 -5.89 -25.26 9.82
C SER A 271 -5.86 -24.75 8.37
N GLY A 272 -7.03 -24.79 7.71
CA GLY A 272 -7.20 -24.31 6.35
C GLY A 272 -7.11 -22.79 6.20
N GLU A 273 -7.17 -22.33 4.96
CA GLU A 273 -7.05 -20.91 4.57
C GLU A 273 -8.01 -19.99 5.36
N SER A 274 -9.26 -20.41 5.55
CA SER A 274 -10.27 -19.62 6.28
C SER A 274 -9.89 -19.34 7.73
N ALA A 275 -9.21 -20.25 8.42
CA ALA A 275 -8.75 -20.02 9.79
C ALA A 275 -7.59 -19.01 9.84
N PHE A 276 -6.78 -18.99 8.78
CA PHE A 276 -5.72 -18.00 8.61
C PHE A 276 -6.27 -16.62 8.31
N GLU A 277 -7.28 -16.53 7.43
CA GLU A 277 -8.02 -15.30 7.19
C GLU A 277 -8.57 -14.76 8.51
N GLU A 278 -9.28 -15.58 9.28
CA GLU A 278 -9.83 -15.19 10.58
C GLU A 278 -8.74 -14.74 11.57
N PHE A 279 -7.56 -15.36 11.54
CA PHE A 279 -6.44 -14.95 12.37
C PHE A 279 -5.88 -13.57 11.98
N VAL A 280 -5.68 -13.33 10.68
CA VAL A 280 -5.12 -12.06 10.21
C VAL A 280 -6.16 -10.93 10.22
N ASP A 281 -7.44 -11.25 10.37
CA ASP A 281 -8.50 -10.26 10.52
C ASP A 281 -8.22 -9.31 11.70
N GLY A 282 -8.31 -8.01 11.42
CA GLY A 282 -8.14 -6.95 12.40
C GLY A 282 -7.17 -5.85 11.99
N ILE A 283 -6.79 -5.07 13.01
CA ILE A 283 -5.95 -3.88 12.87
C ILE A 283 -4.53 -4.23 13.28
N TRP A 284 -3.57 -3.85 12.45
CA TRP A 284 -2.15 -4.13 12.59
C TRP A 284 -1.37 -2.81 12.50
N TYR A 285 -0.38 -2.63 13.36
CA TYR A 285 0.43 -1.41 13.37
C TYR A 285 1.91 -1.72 13.24
N LYS A 286 2.64 -0.84 12.55
CA LYS A 286 4.08 -0.99 12.33
C LYS A 286 4.87 -0.31 13.45
N LEU A 287 5.85 -1.00 14.01
CA LEU A 287 6.82 -0.44 14.96
C LEU A 287 8.10 -0.05 14.21
N ASP A 288 8.11 1.14 13.60
CA ASP A 288 9.29 1.71 12.93
C ASP A 288 9.81 2.92 13.74
N PRO A 289 11.10 2.93 14.18
CA PRO A 289 11.71 4.06 14.88
C PRO A 289 11.68 5.39 14.10
N LYS A 290 11.52 5.34 12.77
CA LYS A 290 11.46 6.53 11.89
C LYS A 290 10.02 6.94 11.56
N ASN A 291 9.03 6.07 11.73
CA ASN A 291 7.66 6.31 11.27
C ASN A 291 6.63 5.48 12.08
N THR A 292 6.11 6.04 13.17
CA THR A 292 5.21 5.34 14.11
C THR A 292 3.76 5.27 13.66
N ASP A 293 3.41 5.86 12.52
CA ASP A 293 2.01 6.15 12.14
C ASP A 293 1.53 5.29 10.97
N THR A 294 2.02 4.04 10.88
CA THR A 294 1.66 3.11 9.80
C THR A 294 0.73 2.04 10.32
N LEU A 295 -0.44 1.91 9.69
CA LEU A 295 -1.50 1.00 10.11
C LEU A 295 -2.06 0.23 8.91
N VAL A 296 -2.33 -1.05 9.12
CA VAL A 296 -2.92 -1.95 8.14
C VAL A 296 -4.19 -2.55 8.72
N ILE A 297 -5.28 -2.47 7.98
CA ILE A 297 -6.55 -3.11 8.34
C ILE A 297 -6.83 -4.21 7.33
N LEU A 298 -6.90 -5.44 7.82
CA LEU A 298 -7.29 -6.62 7.06
C LEU A 298 -8.72 -6.96 7.48
N ASP A 299 -9.68 -6.72 6.58
CA ASP A 299 -11.09 -7.01 6.80
C ASP A 299 -11.49 -8.16 5.87
N THR A 300 -11.61 -9.35 6.46
CA THR A 300 -11.94 -10.58 5.74
C THR A 300 -13.41 -10.65 5.35
N ASN A 301 -14.30 -9.98 6.10
CA ASN A 301 -15.74 -9.94 5.83
C ASN A 301 -16.04 -9.08 4.60
N LYS A 302 -15.41 -7.91 4.51
CA LYS A 302 -15.53 -7.01 3.36
C LYS A 302 -14.59 -7.36 2.23
N LYS A 303 -13.63 -8.28 2.46
CA LYS A 303 -12.56 -8.62 1.53
C LYS A 303 -11.81 -7.35 1.09
N THR A 304 -11.33 -6.59 2.07
CA THR A 304 -10.57 -5.34 1.84
C THR A 304 -9.29 -5.31 2.65
N ILE A 305 -8.25 -4.70 2.08
CA ILE A 305 -6.95 -4.43 2.67
C ILE A 305 -6.76 -2.91 2.63
N ASN A 306 -6.65 -2.28 3.78
CA ASN A 306 -6.48 -0.83 3.88
C ASN A 306 -5.14 -0.50 4.51
N PHE A 307 -4.33 0.29 3.81
CA PHE A 307 -3.07 0.82 4.30
C PHE A 307 -3.22 2.29 4.65
N TYR A 308 -2.70 2.69 5.81
CA TYR A 308 -2.73 4.06 6.31
C TYR A 308 -1.33 4.48 6.74
N GLN A 309 -0.90 5.65 6.26
CA GLN A 309 0.32 6.30 6.72
C GLN A 309 0.14 7.81 6.64
N LYS A 310 -0.03 8.46 7.80
CA LYS A 310 -0.29 9.90 7.92
C LYS A 310 -1.48 10.33 7.04
N ASP A 311 -1.22 10.99 5.92
CA ASP A 311 -2.21 11.52 4.99
C ASP A 311 -2.47 10.58 3.78
N ILE A 312 -1.73 9.46 3.69
CA ILE A 312 -1.84 8.49 2.60
C ILE A 312 -2.75 7.35 3.04
N GLN A 313 -3.77 7.09 2.23
CA GLN A 313 -4.64 5.93 2.36
C GLN A 313 -4.66 5.15 1.04
N GLU A 314 -4.39 3.85 1.09
CA GLU A 314 -4.54 2.96 -0.04
C GLU A 314 -5.53 1.84 0.29
N VAL A 315 -6.45 1.58 -0.63
CA VAL A 315 -7.51 0.57 -0.46
C VAL A 315 -7.41 -0.45 -1.58
N TYR A 316 -7.25 -1.71 -1.18
CA TYR A 316 -7.24 -2.85 -2.09
C TYR A 316 -8.37 -3.81 -1.75
N ARG A 317 -9.00 -4.34 -2.78
CA ARG A 317 -9.95 -5.44 -2.68
C ARG A 317 -9.19 -6.76 -2.66
N TRP A 318 -9.45 -7.58 -1.66
CA TRP A 318 -8.92 -8.92 -1.48
C TRP A 318 -9.61 -9.88 -2.46
N ILE A 319 -8.88 -10.35 -3.47
CA ILE A 319 -9.43 -11.23 -4.52
C ILE A 319 -9.32 -12.70 -4.12
N SER A 320 -8.16 -13.11 -3.63
CA SER A 320 -7.91 -14.50 -3.24
C SER A 320 -6.78 -14.60 -2.23
N SER A 321 -6.84 -15.65 -1.42
CA SER A 321 -5.80 -16.03 -0.45
C SER A 321 -5.45 -17.48 -0.68
N TYR A 322 -4.20 -17.86 -0.42
CA TYR A 322 -3.82 -19.27 -0.43
C TYR A 322 -2.67 -19.53 0.54
N LYS A 323 -2.64 -20.76 1.07
CA LYS A 323 -1.52 -21.26 1.88
C LYS A 323 -0.58 -22.13 1.03
N THR A 324 0.72 -21.99 1.25
CA THR A 324 1.76 -22.83 0.62
C THR A 324 2.20 -23.96 1.56
N ARG A 325 3.43 -24.49 1.44
CA ARG A 325 3.98 -25.46 2.41
C ARG A 325 4.20 -24.83 3.78
N LEU A 326 4.36 -23.51 3.79
CA LEU A 326 4.60 -22.73 4.98
C LEU A 326 3.41 -22.80 5.92
N PRO A 327 3.57 -23.40 7.11
CA PRO A 327 2.50 -23.48 8.07
C PRO A 327 2.05 -22.08 8.53
N ASN A 328 2.97 -21.10 8.52
CA ASN A 328 2.81 -19.78 9.12
C ASN A 328 2.59 -18.63 8.11
N VAL A 329 2.56 -18.87 6.79
CA VAL A 329 2.42 -17.80 5.79
C VAL A 329 1.10 -17.88 5.03
N LEU A 330 0.46 -16.72 4.87
CA LEU A 330 -0.72 -16.52 4.03
C LEU A 330 -0.36 -15.58 2.87
N TYR A 331 -0.55 -16.04 1.64
CA TYR A 331 -0.42 -15.20 0.45
C TYR A 331 -1.78 -14.63 0.09
N ILE A 332 -1.82 -13.35 -0.26
CA ILE A 332 -3.03 -12.62 -0.63
C ILE A 332 -2.79 -11.86 -1.93
N ASN A 333 -3.70 -12.06 -2.88
CA ASN A 333 -3.78 -11.29 -4.11
C ASN A 333 -4.89 -10.25 -3.97
N GLY A 334 -4.55 -8.99 -4.20
CA GLY A 334 -5.50 -7.88 -4.18
C GLY A 334 -5.47 -7.04 -5.45
N LYS A 335 -6.50 -6.22 -5.62
CA LYS A 335 -6.59 -5.19 -6.66
C LYS A 335 -6.94 -3.86 -6.04
N ASN A 336 -6.28 -2.79 -6.47
CA ASN A 336 -6.60 -1.45 -5.99
C ASN A 336 -8.06 -1.12 -6.35
N ASP A 337 -8.76 -0.50 -5.41
CA ASP A 337 -10.20 -0.23 -5.57
C ASP A 337 -10.45 0.92 -6.57
N LEU A 338 -9.52 1.88 -6.65
CA LEU A 338 -9.63 3.05 -7.52
C LEU A 338 -9.01 2.82 -8.91
N VAL A 339 -7.92 2.05 -8.98
CA VAL A 339 -7.19 1.79 -10.23
C VAL A 339 -7.14 0.29 -10.53
N PRO A 340 -8.05 -0.25 -11.37
CA PRO A 340 -8.23 -1.69 -11.57
C PRO A 340 -7.01 -2.46 -12.12
N PHE A 341 -6.04 -1.75 -12.71
CA PHE A 341 -4.81 -2.34 -13.26
C PHE A 341 -3.69 -2.50 -12.23
N ILE A 342 -3.82 -1.87 -11.05
CA ILE A 342 -2.85 -2.01 -9.96
C ILE A 342 -3.23 -3.25 -9.14
N ASN A 343 -2.38 -4.27 -9.24
CA ASN A 343 -2.48 -5.48 -8.42
C ASN A 343 -1.49 -5.39 -7.26
N ILE A 344 -1.84 -6.01 -6.14
CA ILE A 344 -0.98 -6.16 -4.97
C ILE A 344 -0.82 -7.64 -4.64
N PHE A 345 0.40 -8.06 -4.37
CA PHE A 345 0.75 -9.42 -3.96
C PHE A 345 1.39 -9.35 -2.58
N LEU A 346 0.62 -9.75 -1.57
CA LEU A 346 0.97 -9.65 -0.16
C LEU A 346 1.34 -11.03 0.38
N SER A 347 2.47 -11.15 1.07
CA SER A 347 2.76 -12.29 1.94
C SER A 347 2.67 -11.84 3.39
N ILE A 348 1.78 -12.48 4.15
CA ILE A 348 1.65 -12.29 5.59
C ILE A 348 2.25 -13.49 6.29
N GLU A 349 3.38 -13.28 6.97
CA GLU A 349 4.01 -14.29 7.82
C GLU A 349 3.58 -14.09 9.27
N VAL A 350 3.04 -15.14 9.89
CA VAL A 350 2.68 -15.15 11.30
C VAL A 350 3.90 -15.50 12.14
N LEU A 351 4.37 -14.54 12.92
CA LEU A 351 5.55 -14.69 13.79
C LEU A 351 5.16 -15.04 15.23
N SER A 352 4.03 -14.49 15.70
CA SER A 352 3.45 -14.81 17.00
C SER A 352 1.92 -14.61 16.96
N VAL A 353 1.23 -14.87 18.07
CA VAL A 353 -0.21 -14.61 18.19
C VAL A 353 -0.56 -13.13 17.94
N ASN A 354 0.37 -12.22 18.21
CA ASN A 354 0.16 -10.78 18.10
C ASN A 354 1.15 -10.10 17.16
N SER A 355 1.89 -10.82 16.32
CA SER A 355 2.82 -10.20 15.37
C SER A 355 2.87 -10.93 14.05
N ILE A 356 2.84 -10.15 12.97
CA ILE A 356 2.96 -10.62 11.61
C ILE A 356 4.03 -9.81 10.87
N SER A 357 4.76 -10.44 9.96
CA SER A 357 5.53 -9.72 8.94
C SER A 357 4.68 -9.57 7.71
N ILE A 358 4.66 -8.37 7.14
CA ILE A 358 4.00 -8.11 5.85
C ILE A 358 5.08 -7.77 4.84
N SER A 359 5.08 -8.49 3.74
CA SER A 359 5.94 -8.20 2.59
C SER A 359 5.08 -8.11 1.33
N ILE A 360 5.20 -7.01 0.60
CA ILE A 360 4.55 -6.78 -0.69
C ILE A 360 5.57 -7.04 -1.78
N SER A 361 5.21 -7.92 -2.72
CA SER A 361 5.95 -8.08 -3.97
C SER A 361 5.40 -7.09 -5.00
N GLU A 362 6.28 -6.21 -5.48
CA GLU A 362 5.92 -5.13 -6.41
C GLU A 362 5.67 -5.68 -7.82
N GLY A 363 4.56 -5.27 -8.44
CA GLY A 363 4.44 -5.23 -9.90
C GLY A 363 4.99 -3.91 -10.45
N GLU A 364 5.19 -3.82 -11.78
CA GLU A 364 5.87 -2.72 -12.50
C GLU A 364 5.42 -1.28 -12.14
N PHE A 365 4.22 -1.08 -11.59
CA PHE A 365 3.71 0.23 -11.17
C PHE A 365 3.97 0.60 -9.70
N SER A 366 4.33 -0.35 -8.83
CA SER A 366 4.50 -0.13 -7.39
C SER A 366 5.91 0.33 -6.99
N ALA A 367 6.88 0.24 -7.92
CA ALA A 367 8.27 0.66 -7.73
C ALA A 367 8.46 2.19 -7.58
N MET A 368 7.42 2.99 -7.87
CA MET A 368 7.51 4.46 -7.79
C MET A 368 7.30 5.04 -6.39
N THR A 369 6.76 4.28 -5.42
CA THR A 369 6.43 4.82 -4.08
C THR A 369 7.38 4.39 -2.97
N GLY A 370 8.28 3.43 -3.21
CA GLY A 370 9.01 2.75 -2.15
C GLY A 370 8.04 1.95 -1.27
N ASN A 371 8.27 0.67 -1.08
CA ASN A 371 7.32 -0.20 -0.38
C ASN A 371 7.30 0.02 1.14
N GLN A 372 6.82 1.20 1.55
CA GLN A 372 6.74 1.68 2.93
C GLN A 372 5.90 0.76 3.83
N TRP A 373 5.04 -0.05 3.22
CA TRP A 373 4.16 -1.01 3.87
C TRP A 373 4.88 -2.31 4.28
N ASN A 374 6.09 -2.58 3.78
CA ASN A 374 6.83 -3.78 4.18
C ASN A 374 7.36 -3.66 5.61
N GLY A 375 7.27 -4.72 6.39
CA GLY A 375 7.92 -4.83 7.69
C GLY A 375 7.09 -5.54 8.75
N LEU A 376 7.51 -5.37 9.99
CA LEU A 376 6.93 -6.04 11.15
C LEU A 376 5.73 -5.27 11.70
N TYR A 377 4.61 -5.98 11.82
CA TYR A 377 3.37 -5.49 12.36
C TYR A 377 2.96 -6.23 13.61
N TYR A 378 2.23 -5.54 14.47
CA TYR A 378 1.70 -6.09 15.70
C TYR A 378 0.18 -5.96 15.72
N LYS A 379 -0.49 -7.00 16.19
CA LYS A 379 -1.95 -7.03 16.29
C LYS A 379 -2.34 -6.04 17.36
N LEU A 380 -3.23 -5.11 17.01
CA LEU A 380 -3.92 -4.33 18.00
C LEU A 380 -4.94 -5.27 18.67
N ALA A 381 -4.52 -5.94 19.74
CA ALA A 381 -5.38 -6.86 20.46
C ALA A 381 -6.70 -6.16 20.83
N ALA A 382 -7.82 -6.87 20.69
CA ALA A 382 -9.13 -6.40 21.16
C ALA A 382 -9.18 -6.17 22.69
N SER A 383 -8.08 -6.45 23.40
CA SER A 383 -7.78 -5.96 24.74
C SER A 383 -6.82 -4.77 24.66
N SER A 384 -7.39 -3.57 24.82
CA SER A 384 -6.73 -2.27 25.04
C SER A 384 -6.02 -1.64 23.82
N PRO A 385 -6.74 -0.74 23.11
CA PRO A 385 -6.16 0.22 22.13
C PRO A 385 -5.12 1.19 22.74
N ASP A 386 -4.87 1.14 24.04
CA ASP A 386 -4.22 2.20 24.81
C ASP A 386 -2.68 2.20 24.79
N LYS A 387 -2.01 1.30 24.05
CA LYS A 387 -0.54 1.17 24.13
C LYS A 387 0.26 1.38 22.85
N VAL A 388 -0.39 1.78 21.76
CA VAL A 388 0.28 1.92 20.46
C VAL A 388 0.14 3.32 19.88
N ILE A 389 -0.93 4.02 20.22
CA ILE A 389 -1.02 5.46 20.02
C ILE A 389 -0.27 6.09 21.18
N GLY A 390 0.83 6.77 20.90
CA GLY A 390 1.63 7.46 21.91
C GLY A 390 0.74 8.23 22.89
N SER A 391 0.78 7.78 24.15
CA SER A 391 0.53 8.57 25.35
C SER A 391 -0.53 9.67 25.24
N SER A 392 -1.80 9.34 24.97
CA SER A 392 -2.94 10.23 25.32
C SER A 392 -4.35 9.63 25.14
N VAL A 393 -4.50 8.32 24.93
CA VAL A 393 -5.84 7.69 24.99
C VAL A 393 -6.01 7.12 26.40
N GLN A 394 -6.70 7.88 27.25
CA GLN A 394 -7.29 7.31 28.45
C GLN A 394 -8.41 6.37 28.01
N GLU A 395 -8.34 5.12 28.48
CA GLU A 395 -9.35 4.07 28.34
C GLU A 395 -10.77 4.64 28.18
N ILE A 396 -11.38 4.50 27.00
CA ILE A 396 -12.84 4.54 26.85
C ILE A 396 -13.37 3.29 27.56
N LYS A 397 -13.50 3.37 28.89
CA LYS A 397 -14.41 2.50 29.61
C LYS A 397 -15.79 2.88 29.11
N THR A 398 -16.47 1.94 28.45
CA THR A 398 -17.91 1.99 28.25
C THR A 398 -18.56 1.96 29.63
N VAL A 399 -18.68 3.13 30.25
CA VAL A 399 -19.47 3.33 31.46
C VAL A 399 -20.92 3.33 30.97
N GLN A 400 -21.52 2.13 30.88
CA GLN A 400 -22.98 1.98 30.82
C GLN A 400 -23.57 2.45 32.16
N LYS A 401 -23.63 3.77 32.35
CA LYS A 401 -24.56 4.41 33.27
C LYS A 401 -25.57 5.11 32.36
N SER A 402 -26.73 4.47 32.19
CA SER A 402 -27.80 4.96 31.33
C SER A 402 -28.17 6.39 31.71
N ILE A 403 -27.99 7.34 30.78
CA ILE A 403 -28.50 8.72 30.88
C ILE A 403 -29.97 8.78 30.43
N ASP A 404 -30.68 7.65 30.47
CA ASP A 404 -32.05 7.56 29.99
C ASP A 404 -32.98 8.42 30.85
N GLY A 405 -33.88 9.14 30.19
CA GLY A 405 -34.81 10.05 30.86
C GLY A 405 -35.04 11.34 30.09
N ARG A 406 -35.99 12.12 30.60
CA ARG A 406 -36.35 13.44 30.06
C ARG A 406 -35.69 14.52 30.92
N TYR A 407 -34.89 15.35 30.26
CA TYR A 407 -34.10 16.43 30.84
C TYR A 407 -34.57 17.77 30.28
N GLU A 408 -34.68 18.78 31.13
CA GLU A 408 -35.18 20.11 30.75
C GLU A 408 -34.20 21.18 31.22
N ALA A 409 -33.76 22.05 30.31
CA ALA A 409 -32.89 23.18 30.63
C ALA A 409 -33.70 24.44 30.95
N SER A 410 -33.06 25.38 31.66
CA SER A 410 -33.67 26.66 32.04
C SER A 410 -34.04 27.57 30.87
N ASP A 411 -33.44 27.34 29.69
CA ASP A 411 -33.71 28.05 28.44
C ASP A 411 -34.87 27.43 27.63
N GLY A 412 -35.57 26.44 28.19
CA GLY A 412 -36.73 25.78 27.58
C GLY A 412 -36.38 24.65 26.60
N LYS A 413 -35.09 24.29 26.46
CA LYS A 413 -34.70 23.11 25.68
C LYS A 413 -35.06 21.83 26.41
N VAL A 414 -35.63 20.88 25.68
CA VAL A 414 -35.98 19.55 26.22
C VAL A 414 -35.15 18.50 25.50
N LEU A 415 -34.56 17.60 26.28
CA LEU A 415 -33.71 16.54 25.77
C LEU A 415 -34.14 15.21 26.39
N GLN A 416 -34.60 14.28 25.56
CA GLN A 416 -35.06 12.97 25.98
C GLN A 416 -34.14 11.90 25.40
N PHE A 417 -33.54 11.09 26.29
CA PHE A 417 -32.74 9.94 25.91
C PHE A 417 -33.52 8.65 26.12
N SER A 418 -33.51 7.79 25.11
CA SER A 418 -34.00 6.42 25.16
C SER A 418 -33.11 5.57 24.28
N TYR A 419 -32.13 4.90 24.88
CA TYR A 419 -31.09 4.16 24.16
C TYR A 419 -31.65 3.30 23.00
N PRO A 420 -31.05 3.38 21.79
CA PRO A 420 -29.87 4.17 21.38
C PRO A 420 -30.21 5.58 20.84
N SER A 421 -31.44 6.04 21.03
CA SER A 421 -32.01 7.23 20.39
C SER A 421 -32.18 8.43 21.32
N PHE A 422 -32.21 9.63 20.74
CA PHE A 422 -32.57 10.84 21.46
C PHE A 422 -33.61 11.66 20.68
N VAL A 423 -34.34 12.48 21.43
CA VAL A 423 -35.20 13.55 20.93
C VAL A 423 -34.74 14.85 21.57
N LEU A 424 -34.41 15.83 20.74
CA LEU A 424 -33.98 17.17 21.16
C LEU A 424 -34.97 18.20 20.64
N GLU A 425 -35.59 18.94 21.54
CA GLU A 425 -36.50 20.05 21.23
C GLU A 425 -35.80 21.38 21.53
N GLU A 426 -35.50 22.15 20.48
CA GLU A 426 -34.89 23.47 20.58
C GLU A 426 -35.69 24.46 19.71
N LYS A 427 -36.18 25.56 20.30
CA LYS A 427 -36.83 26.67 19.58
C LYS A 427 -37.96 26.23 18.63
N GLY A 428 -38.78 25.26 19.04
CA GLY A 428 -39.91 24.73 18.27
C GLY A 428 -39.53 23.77 17.13
N THR A 429 -38.26 23.38 17.03
CA THR A 429 -37.80 22.34 16.10
C THR A 429 -37.47 21.06 16.87
N ILE A 430 -38.02 19.94 16.42
CA ILE A 430 -37.72 18.62 16.98
C ILE A 430 -36.63 17.97 16.12
N LYS A 431 -35.52 17.57 16.76
CA LYS A 431 -34.41 16.84 16.15
C LYS A 431 -34.35 15.45 16.75
N ASN A 432 -34.31 14.43 15.89
CA ASN A 432 -34.21 13.04 16.30
C ASN A 432 -32.88 12.45 15.82
N GLY A 433 -32.38 11.45 16.52
CA GLY A 433 -31.10 10.86 16.16
C GLY A 433 -30.65 9.75 17.09
N GLY A 434 -29.44 9.26 16.82
CA GLY A 434 -28.74 8.32 17.69
C GLY A 434 -27.72 9.02 18.58
N TYR A 435 -27.49 8.51 19.78
CA TYR A 435 -26.43 9.01 20.64
C TYR A 435 -25.50 7.89 21.12
N ALA A 436 -24.24 8.26 21.39
CA ALA A 436 -23.24 7.39 21.95
C ALA A 436 -22.54 8.09 23.12
N LEU A 437 -22.23 7.30 24.15
CA LEU A 437 -21.44 7.73 25.29
C LEU A 437 -20.05 7.10 25.22
N SER A 438 -19.02 7.92 25.34
CA SER A 438 -17.63 7.50 25.38
C SER A 438 -16.88 8.24 26.48
N MET A 439 -15.74 7.71 26.92
CA MET A 439 -14.88 8.31 27.92
C MET A 439 -13.54 8.63 27.26
N LEU A 440 -13.30 9.87 26.86
CA LEU A 440 -11.99 10.33 26.39
C LEU A 440 -11.18 10.83 27.60
N ASN A 441 -10.50 11.98 27.47
CA ASN A 441 -9.99 12.75 28.61
C ASN A 441 -11.11 13.26 29.54
N VAL A 442 -12.37 13.28 29.08
CA VAL A 442 -13.59 13.59 29.83
C VAL A 442 -14.73 12.67 29.33
N PRO A 443 -15.82 12.49 30.10
CA PRO A 443 -17.02 11.82 29.58
C PRO A 443 -17.60 12.62 28.41
N VAL A 444 -17.79 11.99 27.26
CA VAL A 444 -18.27 12.59 26.02
C VAL A 444 -19.57 11.95 25.58
N LEU A 445 -20.52 12.80 25.19
CA LEU A 445 -21.78 12.49 24.54
C LEU A 445 -21.68 12.95 23.09
N GLU A 446 -21.80 12.03 22.15
CA GLU A 446 -21.93 12.32 20.73
C GLU A 446 -23.36 12.08 20.28
N MET A 447 -23.96 13.06 19.63
CA MET A 447 -25.33 13.01 19.12
C MET A 447 -25.30 13.20 17.61
N LYS A 448 -25.82 12.21 16.88
CA LYS A 448 -25.98 12.25 15.42
C LYS A 448 -27.44 12.51 15.10
N VAL A 449 -27.74 13.71 14.61
CA VAL A 449 -29.08 14.08 14.13
C VAL A 449 -29.29 13.42 12.77
N ILE A 450 -30.37 12.66 12.66
CA ILE A 450 -30.73 11.93 11.46
C ILE A 450 -31.96 12.60 10.85
N ASP A 451 -31.98 12.75 9.52
CA ASP A 451 -33.15 13.27 8.81
C ASP A 451 -34.20 12.18 8.52
N GLU A 452 -35.31 12.58 7.90
CA GLU A 452 -36.42 11.68 7.55
C GLU A 452 -36.00 10.55 6.58
N THR A 453 -34.86 10.70 5.89
CA THR A 453 -34.32 9.71 4.94
C THR A 453 -33.33 8.74 5.58
N GLY A 454 -33.00 8.91 6.87
CA GLY A 454 -32.05 8.06 7.58
C GLY A 454 -30.59 8.50 7.44
N LEU A 455 -30.31 9.67 6.84
CA LEU A 455 -28.97 10.20 6.66
C LEU A 455 -28.56 11.12 7.82
N VAL A 456 -27.27 11.09 8.18
CA VAL A 456 -26.72 11.95 9.23
C VAL A 456 -26.60 13.37 8.71
N LYS A 457 -27.36 14.28 9.30
CA LYS A 457 -27.42 15.70 8.91
C LYS A 457 -26.50 16.57 9.75
N GLU A 458 -26.29 16.21 11.02
CA GLU A 458 -25.53 17.01 11.98
C GLU A 458 -24.92 16.09 13.05
N ILE A 459 -23.68 16.36 13.45
CA ILE A 459 -23.01 15.68 14.57
C ILE A 459 -22.72 16.75 15.62
N ARG A 460 -23.12 16.49 16.87
CA ARG A 460 -22.83 17.34 18.03
C ARG A 460 -22.07 16.55 19.07
N SER A 461 -21.00 17.12 19.59
CA SER A 461 -20.18 16.51 20.63
C SER A 461 -20.19 17.38 21.89
N TYR A 462 -20.45 16.76 23.03
CA TYR A 462 -20.51 17.41 24.33
C TYR A 462 -19.65 16.66 25.33
N SER A 463 -18.98 17.34 26.25
CA SER A 463 -18.58 16.69 27.50
C SER A 463 -19.75 16.73 28.48
N TYR A 464 -20.04 15.62 29.15
CA TYR A 464 -21.18 15.50 30.05
C TYR A 464 -20.79 15.19 31.50
N SER A 465 -21.59 15.66 32.46
CA SER A 465 -21.53 15.21 33.84
C SER A 465 -22.93 15.02 34.42
N LEU A 466 -23.08 13.96 35.22
CA LEU A 466 -24.32 13.64 35.94
C LEU A 466 -24.09 13.82 37.43
N THR A 467 -24.83 14.72 38.05
CA THR A 467 -24.81 14.93 39.50
C THR A 467 -26.17 14.52 40.07
N LYS A 468 -26.17 13.65 41.08
CA LYS A 468 -27.39 13.31 41.83
C LYS A 468 -27.42 14.16 43.10
N GLY A 469 -28.49 14.94 43.30
CA GLY A 469 -28.69 15.68 44.54
C GLY A 469 -29.02 14.72 45.70
N GLU A 470 -28.23 14.78 46.78
CA GLU A 470 -28.36 13.87 47.94
C GLU A 470 -29.70 14.05 48.69
N GLU A 471 -30.36 15.20 48.59
CA GLU A 471 -31.60 15.51 49.34
C GLU A 471 -32.90 15.36 48.52
N THR A 472 -32.86 15.47 47.19
CA THR A 472 -34.07 15.49 46.34
C THR A 472 -34.19 14.31 45.39
N GLY A 473 -33.12 13.53 45.18
CA GLY A 473 -33.09 12.47 44.18
C GLY A 473 -33.13 12.95 42.72
N ASN A 474 -33.11 14.28 42.51
CA ASN A 474 -33.06 14.87 41.18
C ASN A 474 -31.67 14.67 40.55
N VAL A 475 -31.65 14.42 39.24
CA VAL A 475 -30.43 14.20 38.48
C VAL A 475 -30.21 15.39 37.55
N SER A 476 -29.09 16.09 37.74
CA SER A 476 -28.69 17.20 36.89
C SER A 476 -27.68 16.72 35.86
N LEU A 477 -27.93 17.00 34.58
CA LEU A 477 -27.06 16.72 33.44
C LEU A 477 -26.44 18.03 32.93
N VAL A 478 -25.13 18.17 33.03
CA VAL A 478 -24.41 19.33 32.50
C VAL A 478 -23.75 18.96 31.18
N LEU A 479 -24.04 19.70 30.10
CA LEU A 479 -23.47 19.50 28.77
C LEU A 479 -22.63 20.70 28.34
N GLN A 480 -21.38 20.46 27.98
CA GLN A 480 -20.45 21.47 27.49
C GLN A 480 -20.06 21.13 26.05
N GLN A 481 -20.36 22.00 25.09
CA GLN A 481 -20.07 21.76 23.67
C GLN A 481 -18.56 21.75 23.40
N GLY A 482 -18.13 20.95 22.43
CA GLY A 482 -16.74 20.90 21.99
C GLY A 482 -16.54 20.01 20.77
N THR A 483 -15.28 19.73 20.44
CA THR A 483 -14.90 18.98 19.23
C THR A 483 -14.00 17.81 19.60
N ILE A 484 -14.23 16.65 18.98
CA ILE A 484 -13.40 15.46 19.16
C ILE A 484 -12.23 15.54 18.18
N THR A 485 -11.01 15.49 18.70
CA THR A 485 -9.76 15.49 17.91
C THR A 485 -8.92 14.27 18.26
N VAL A 486 -7.84 14.04 17.51
CA VAL A 486 -6.86 12.98 17.82
C VAL A 486 -6.21 13.14 19.21
N ALA A 487 -6.26 14.34 19.81
CA ALA A 487 -5.75 14.62 21.17
C ALA A 487 -6.83 14.51 22.26
N GLY A 488 -8.04 14.01 21.93
CA GLY A 488 -9.20 13.94 22.83
C GLY A 488 -10.22 15.06 22.60
N PHE A 489 -11.11 15.27 23.59
CA PHE A 489 -12.16 16.29 23.53
C PHE A 489 -11.59 17.68 23.85
N GLN A 490 -11.74 18.62 22.92
CA GLN A 490 -11.43 20.03 23.09
C GLN A 490 -12.72 20.81 23.36
N LYS A 491 -12.78 21.47 24.52
CA LYS A 491 -13.93 22.30 24.89
C LYS A 491 -14.09 23.46 23.91
N GLY A 492 -15.33 23.68 23.47
CA GLY A 492 -15.71 24.87 22.72
C GLY A 492 -15.73 26.12 23.59
N THR A 493 -16.03 27.26 22.98
CA THR A 493 -16.11 28.57 23.64
C THR A 493 -17.46 28.84 24.31
N ASP A 494 -18.47 28.01 24.04
CA ASP A 494 -19.82 28.20 24.55
C ASP A 494 -19.90 27.84 26.04
N ASP A 495 -20.81 28.47 26.78
CA ASP A 495 -21.05 28.14 28.19
C ASP A 495 -21.74 26.76 28.34
N PRO A 496 -21.49 26.04 29.43
CA PRO A 496 -22.14 24.76 29.69
C PRO A 496 -23.64 24.95 29.94
N VAL A 497 -24.46 24.06 29.38
CA VAL A 497 -25.91 24.03 29.57
C VAL A 497 -26.25 22.98 30.64
N VAL A 498 -27.05 23.38 31.62
CA VAL A 498 -27.52 22.50 32.70
C VAL A 498 -28.96 22.09 32.42
N TYR A 499 -29.22 20.78 32.44
CA TYR A 499 -30.54 20.19 32.35
C TYR A 499 -30.90 19.44 33.63
N GLU A 500 -32.15 19.53 34.06
CA GLU A 500 -32.67 18.80 35.22
C GLU A 500 -33.60 17.67 34.78
N GLN A 501 -33.42 16.47 35.35
CA GLN A 501 -34.29 15.33 35.08
C GLN A 501 -35.65 15.51 35.74
N LYS A 502 -36.74 15.40 34.96
CA LYS A 502 -38.09 15.27 35.52
C LYS A 502 -38.37 13.79 35.75
N ASN A 503 -38.65 13.40 37.00
CA ASN A 503 -39.16 12.08 37.32
C ASN A 503 -40.58 11.96 36.75
N ASP A 504 -40.74 11.24 35.64
CA ASP A 504 -42.07 10.78 35.23
C ASP A 504 -42.53 9.70 36.21
N VAL A 505 -43.37 10.11 37.15
CA VAL A 505 -44.25 9.23 37.89
C VAL A 505 -45.34 8.78 36.91
N GLN A 506 -45.21 7.59 36.31
CA GLN A 506 -46.26 6.54 36.24
C GLN A 506 -45.86 5.30 35.41
N ASN A 507 -45.73 4.18 36.13
CA ASN A 507 -45.99 2.77 35.75
C ASN A 507 -47.40 2.59 35.12
N PRO A 508 -47.87 1.39 34.65
CA PRO A 508 -47.24 0.06 34.50
C PRO A 508 -47.61 -0.72 33.20
N LEU A 509 -46.79 -1.72 32.81
CA LEU A 509 -47.15 -3.15 32.63
C LEU A 509 -45.94 -3.93 32.12
#